data_AF-A0A5S9M7Y3-F1
#
_entry.id   AF-A0A5S9M7Y3-F1
#
_cell.length_a   1.000
_cell.length_b   1.000
_cell.length_c   1.000
_cell.angle_alpha   90.00
_cell.angle_beta   90.00
_cell.angle_gamma   90.00
#
_symmetry.space_group_name_H-M   'P 1'
#
loop_
_entity.id
_entity.type
_entity.pdbx_description
1 polymer ?
#
loop_
_entity_poly.entity_id
_entity_poly.type
_entity_poly.pdbx_seq_one_letter_code
_entity_poly.pdbx_strand_id
1 'polypeptide(L)' 'MSCYLIEELLPLYIEGDTSAETNKIVAEHIQSCESCRHLYHEMKEPITLIQAPDLVPYIDEKEEKKKI' A
#
# COMPACT_ATOMS: atom_id res chain seq x y z
N MET A 1 14.53 -12.88 8.90
CA MET A 1 13.15 -12.64 8.42
C MET A 1 13.21 -12.38 6.93
N SER A 2 12.31 -12.99 6.15
CA SER A 2 12.29 -12.81 4.69
C SER A 2 11.63 -11.50 4.30
N CYS A 3 12.06 -10.90 3.19
CA CYS A 3 11.44 -9.68 2.66
C CYS A 3 9.94 -9.88 2.39
N TYR A 4 9.55 -11.03 1.82
CA TYR A 4 8.14 -11.37 1.56
C TYR A 4 7.23 -11.15 2.78
N LEU A 5 7.65 -11.60 3.97
CA LEU A 5 6.87 -11.42 5.19
C LEU A 5 6.81 -9.95 5.62
N ILE A 6 7.88 -9.19 5.39
CA ILE A 6 7.94 -7.76 5.69
C ILE A 6 7.03 -6.98 4.75
N GLU A 7 6.96 -7.34 3.49
CA GLU A 7 6.05 -6.76 2.49
C GLU A 7 4.58 -6.96 2.90
N GLU A 8 4.22 -8.15 3.38
CA GLU A 8 2.87 -8.43 3.90
C GLU A 8 2.54 -7.68 5.19
N LEU A 9 3.53 -7.44 6.04
CA LEU A 9 3.35 -6.74 7.33
C LEU A 9 3.48 -5.22 7.20
N LEU A 10 4.05 -4.71 6.11
CA LEU A 10 4.30 -3.29 5.89
C LEU A 10 3.03 -2.42 5.98
N PRO A 11 1.89 -2.80 5.37
CA PRO A 11 0.64 -2.05 5.51
C PRO A 11 0.25 -1.90 6.98
N LEU A 12 0.20 -3.02 7.71
CA LEU A 12 -0.17 -3.05 9.13
C LEU A 12 0.82 -2.26 10.00
N TYR A 13 2.12 -2.31 9.66
CA TYR A 13 3.17 -1.55 10.34
C TYR A 13 3.03 -0.03 10.11
N ILE A 14 2.63 0.39 8.91
CA ILE A 14 2.39 1.80 8.58
C ILE A 14 1.12 2.31 9.30
N GLU A 15 0.08 1.48 9.36
CA GLU A 15 -1.19 1.78 10.03
C GLU A 15 -1.07 1.72 11.57
N GLY A 16 -0.04 1.06 12.09
CA GLY A 16 0.19 0.90 13.53
C GLY A 16 -0.59 -0.25 14.16
N ASP A 17 -1.14 -1.14 13.35
CA ASP A 17 -1.93 -2.32 13.76
C ASP A 17 -1.07 -3.56 14.08
N THR A 18 0.25 -3.40 14.15
CA THR A 18 1.21 -4.43 14.53
C THR A 18 1.59 -4.37 16.01
N SER A 19 1.89 -5.53 16.60
CA SER A 19 2.35 -5.61 17.99
C SER A 19 3.71 -4.93 18.19
N ALA A 20 4.03 -4.53 19.43
CA ALA A 20 5.32 -3.91 19.75
C ALA A 20 6.54 -4.80 19.43
N GLU A 21 6.38 -6.13 19.54
CA GLU A 21 7.41 -7.08 19.16
C GLU A 21 7.60 -7.10 17.64
N THR A 22 6.50 -7.21 16.90
CA THR A 22 6.50 -7.16 15.42
C THR A 22 7.10 -5.85 14.91
N ASN A 23 6.78 -4.72 15.54
CA ASN A 23 7.32 -3.40 15.17
C ASN A 23 8.84 -3.36 15.21
N LYS A 24 9.45 -3.93 16.25
CA LYS A 24 10.91 -3.97 16.36
C LYS A 24 11.51 -4.78 15.22
N ILE A 25 10.97 -5.96 14.96
CA ILE A 25 11.51 -6.86 13.93
C ILE A 25 11.39 -6.23 12.54
N VAL A 26 10.24 -5.61 12.23
CA VAL A 26 10.03 -4.90 10.96
C VAL A 26 10.98 -3.71 10.83
N ALA A 27 11.12 -2.90 11.88
CA ALA A 27 12.03 -1.75 11.89
C ALA A 27 13.51 -2.15 11.75
N GLU A 28 13.95 -3.23 12.40
CA GLU A 28 15.31 -3.77 12.25
C GLU A 28 15.56 -4.25 10.82
N HIS A 29 14.57 -4.91 10.20
CA HIS A 29 14.69 -5.36 8.82
C HIS A 29 14.75 -4.20 7.82
N ILE A 30 13.86 -3.21 7.94
CA ILE A 30 13.87 -2.00 7.10
C ILE A 30 15.21 -1.26 7.24
N GLN A 31 15.82 -1.28 8.43
CA GLN A 31 17.13 -0.67 8.62
C GLN A 31 18.25 -1.44 7.89
N SER A 32 18.20 -2.77 7.88
CA SER A 32 19.25 -3.61 7.27
C SER A 32 19.00 -3.98 5.80
N CYS A 33 17.79 -3.78 5.28
CA CYS A 33 17.40 -4.18 3.92
C CYS A 33 17.00 -2.96 3.09
N GLU A 34 17.80 -2.65 2.07
CA GLU A 34 17.56 -1.51 1.18
C GLU A 34 16.26 -1.64 0.38
N SER A 35 15.91 -2.85 -0.08
CA SER A 35 14.68 -3.10 -0.85
C SER A 35 13.43 -2.82 -0.02
N CYS A 36 13.36 -3.35 1.21
CA CYS A 36 12.22 -3.10 2.10
C CYS A 36 12.17 -1.65 2.58
N ARG A 37 13.32 -0.98 2.69
CA ARG A 37 13.37 0.45 2.98
C ARG A 37 12.75 1.29 1.88
N HIS A 38 13.10 1.03 0.62
CA HIS A 38 12.49 1.72 -0.52
C HIS A 38 10.97 1.50 -0.54
N LEU A 39 10.52 0.24 -0.41
CA LEU A 39 9.10 -0.07 -0.40
C LEU A 39 8.34 0.64 0.74
N TYR A 40 8.94 0.71 1.93
CA TYR A 40 8.36 1.45 3.06
C TYR A 40 8.19 2.94 2.75
N HIS A 41 9.17 3.56 2.08
CA HIS A 41 9.06 4.95 1.67
C HIS A 41 7.98 5.14 0.61
N GLU A 42 7.95 4.30 -0.44
CA GLU A 42 6.94 4.36 -1.50
C GLU A 42 5.51 4.24 -0.96
N MET A 43 5.28 3.34 0.01
CA MET A 43 3.96 3.13 0.61
C MET A 43 3.57 4.22 1.62
N LYS A 44 4.55 4.86 2.26
CA LYS A 44 4.31 5.94 3.23
C LYS A 44 4.11 7.29 2.56
N GLU A 45 4.69 7.48 1.38
CA GLU A 45 4.51 8.72 0.62
C GLU A 45 3.05 8.87 0.18
N PRO A 46 2.41 10.02 0.46
CA PRO A 46 1.08 10.28 -0.07
C PRO A 46 1.19 10.29 -1.59
N ILE A 47 0.33 9.51 -2.26
CA ILE A 47 0.26 9.50 -3.73
C ILE A 47 -0.04 10.93 -4.18
N THR A 48 1.00 11.66 -4.60
CA THR A 48 0.84 12.91 -5.32
C THR A 48 0.37 12.53 -6.71
N LEU A 49 -0.95 12.40 -6.87
CA LEU A 49 -1.60 12.33 -8.16
C LEU A 49 -1.35 13.67 -8.86
N ILE A 50 -0.17 13.80 -9.51
CA ILE A 50 0.02 14.78 -10.56
C ILE A 50 -0.97 14.34 -11.64
N GLN A 51 -2.06 15.10 -11.76
CA GLN A 51 -3.15 14.85 -12.69
C GLN A 51 -2.63 14.78 -14.12
N ALA A 52 -2.23 13.59 -14.56
CA ALA A 52 -2.31 13.24 -15.96
C ALA A 52 -3.78 12.85 -16.22
N PRO A 53 -4.49 13.50 -17.17
CA PRO A 53 -5.86 13.15 -17.51
C PRO A 53 -5.88 11.86 -18.34
N ASP A 54 -5.64 10.71 -17.72
CA ASP A 54 -5.83 9.40 -18.37
C ASP A 54 -7.13 8.75 -17.88
N LEU A 55 -8.18 9.15 -18.60
CA LEU A 55 -9.38 8.41 -18.95
C LEU A 55 -9.45 6.96 -18.44
N VAL A 56 -10.06 6.75 -17.27
CA VAL A 56 -10.83 5.52 -17.07
C VAL A 56 -12.30 5.91 -17.24
N PRO A 57 -12.96 5.59 -18.37
CA PRO A 57 -14.41 5.67 -18.44
C PRO A 57 -14.96 4.67 -17.41
N TYR A 58 -15.41 5.21 -16.28
CA TYR A 58 -16.26 4.52 -15.33
C TYR A 58 -17.52 4.08 -16.09
N ILE A 59 -17.55 2.82 -16.52
CA ILE A 59 -18.78 2.21 -17.02
C ILE A 59 -19.67 1.98 -15.80
N ASP A 60 -20.70 2.80 -15.66
CA ASP A 60 -21.73 2.62 -14.66
C ASP A 60 -22.57 1.40 -15.04
N GLU A 61 -22.48 0.32 -14.24
CA GLU A 61 -23.24 -0.93 -14.45
C GLU A 61 -24.74 -0.79 -14.15
N LYS A 62 -25.30 0.43 -14.06
CA LYS A 62 -26.75 0.64 -13.93
C LYS A 62 -27.41 1.00 -15.25
N GLU A 63 -27.39 0.07 -16.20
CA GLU A 63 -28.51 -0.05 -17.15
C GLU A 63 -29.69 -0.74 -16.42
N GLU A 64 -30.22 -0.03 -15.42
CA GLU A 64 -31.53 -0.32 -14.87
C GLU A 64 -32.59 0.05 -15.91
N LYS A 65 -33.12 -1.00 -16.56
CA LYS A 65 -34.55 -1.14 -16.87
C LYS A 65 -35.30 0.18 -17.05
N LYS A 66 -35.17 0.82 -18.22
CA LYS A 66 -36.10 1.85 -18.66
C LYS A 66 -36.49 1.62 -20.12
N LYS A 67 -37.44 0.74 -20.39
CA LYS A 67 -38.88 1.08 -20.56
C LYS A 67 -39.17 1.55 -22.00
N ILE A 68 -39.63 0.60 -22.84
CA ILE A 68 -40.82 0.61 -23.72
C ILE A 68 -40.59 -0.35 -24.89
#